data_AF-A0A150VID1-F1
#
_entry.id   AF-A0A150VID1-F1
#
_cell.length_a   1.000
_cell.length_b   1.000
_cell.length_c   1.000
_cell.angle_alpha   90.00
_cell.angle_beta   90.00
_cell.angle_gamma   90.00
#
_symmetry.space_group_name_H-M   'P 1'
#
loop_
_entity.id
_entity.type
_entity.pdbx_description
1 polymer ?
#
loop_
_entity_poly.entity_id
_entity_poly.type
_entity_poly.pdbx_seq_one_letter_code
_entity_poly.pdbx_strand_id
1 'polypeptide(L)'
;MDIIKQRRGIQECYRSTKPIPSQLLDHCTVCLEEQLYCQAFELFSCALISGTGSALPAQIPPPQYLALAATLTVHPSFTNRTRSEDKHDAANKALRYIQDVLTLCGSRASGIYKAFQYKPKPTSSRCYKKQVSGRRQAQVNSDSEDESGRLHSTYASTESLWQNAEDFWSVIGWAFNCSVAHRARWVRWKLWLEVMLDTLEVDLKACVSEDCVHESIFAQYLNSIGESRNNKRRLMRAILADGKQKSLAEFGEIWRNETQPPKPKKGDDRFGSNRKLDVENGEFGDYFDDSDNESREESARNSTSQRKVIVAGDQNSIEGFGGVDSMNFRRRILALLIQYCTIEPHTFLDTDDLLDLYTEFLRPLPLPIFRQFVLPSKPWLDSKEQFSLDQMLLRPLLSHAVPVYDENAITQQDFELHFAPFCSNLSNVVDNAKLSLLVEDLLRLLWRMGRLSYSEALKVSVEEGIEARRCKVLVGGRRKAGFRAAEDEEARAILEHSGKRMLAILDMIQ
;
A
#
# COMPACT_ATOMS: atom_id res chain seq x y z
N MET A 1 9.33 -23.86 5.51
CA MET A 1 7.97 -24.13 4.98
C MET A 1 7.93 -23.51 3.59
N ASP A 2 8.56 -24.22 2.66
CA ASP A 2 9.08 -23.68 1.40
C ASP A 2 8.52 -24.49 0.24
N ILE A 3 7.24 -24.29 -0.08
CA ILE A 3 6.60 -24.95 -1.23
C ILE A 3 6.01 -23.95 -2.25
N ILE A 4 6.04 -22.63 -2.00
CA ILE A 4 5.37 -21.66 -2.90
C ILE A 4 6.34 -20.84 -3.80
N LYS A 5 7.67 -21.01 -3.70
CA LYS A 5 8.62 -20.20 -4.50
C LYS A 5 9.53 -20.96 -5.47
N GLN A 6 9.10 -22.13 -5.94
CA GLN A 6 9.79 -22.87 -7.00
C GLN A 6 8.95 -22.93 -8.28
N ARG A 7 8.69 -21.76 -8.86
CA ARG A 7 8.34 -21.59 -10.28
C ARG A 7 9.15 -20.41 -10.83
N ARG A 8 10.40 -20.67 -11.21
CA ARG A 8 11.21 -19.80 -12.07
C ARG A 8 11.57 -20.63 -13.30
N GLY A 9 11.07 -20.23 -14.47
CA GLY A 9 11.39 -20.87 -15.75
C GLY A 9 10.20 -21.19 -16.67
N ILE A 10 8.99 -20.69 -16.42
CA ILE A 10 7.90 -20.72 -17.41
C ILE A 10 7.75 -19.29 -17.90
N GLN A 11 8.11 -19.04 -19.16
CA GLN A 11 7.65 -17.85 -19.87
C GLN A 11 6.12 -17.84 -19.70
N GLU A 12 5.57 -16.87 -18.98
CA GLU A 12 4.15 -16.81 -18.65
C GLU A 12 3.36 -16.70 -19.97
N CYS A 13 2.96 -17.84 -20.52
CA CYS A 13 2.11 -17.91 -21.70
C CYS A 13 0.69 -17.54 -21.28
N TYR A 14 0.40 -16.24 -21.25
CA TYR A 14 -0.97 -15.75 -21.07
C TYR A 14 -1.87 -16.32 -22.17
N ARG A 15 -3.11 -16.64 -21.80
CA ARG A 15 -4.13 -17.10 -22.76
C ARG A 15 -4.59 -15.91 -23.60
N SER A 16 -4.82 -16.15 -24.88
CA SER A 16 -5.55 -15.20 -25.75
C SER A 16 -6.93 -14.93 -25.16
N THR A 17 -7.45 -13.72 -25.33
CA THR A 17 -8.72 -13.29 -24.73
C THR A 17 -9.79 -13.03 -25.78
N LYS A 18 -11.05 -13.30 -25.43
CA LYS A 18 -12.24 -13.01 -26.25
C LYS A 18 -13.33 -12.42 -25.35
N PRO A 19 -14.17 -11.49 -25.84
CA PRO A 19 -15.33 -11.05 -25.07
C PRO A 19 -16.27 -12.21 -24.75
N ILE A 20 -16.90 -12.15 -23.58
CA ILE A 20 -17.99 -13.05 -23.18
C ILE A 20 -19.15 -12.94 -24.19
N PRO A 21 -19.82 -14.05 -24.56
CA PRO A 21 -21.01 -14.01 -25.40
C PRO A 21 -22.10 -13.09 -24.84
N SER A 22 -22.73 -12.29 -25.69
CA SER A 22 -23.71 -11.26 -25.27
C SER A 22 -24.82 -11.82 -24.38
N GLN A 23 -25.39 -12.98 -24.73
CA GLN A 23 -26.44 -13.64 -23.92
C GLN A 23 -25.98 -13.96 -22.48
N LEU A 24 -24.73 -14.41 -22.32
CA LEU A 24 -24.17 -14.69 -20.99
C LEU A 24 -23.85 -13.39 -20.26
N LEU A 25 -23.38 -12.37 -20.98
CA LEU A 25 -23.12 -11.05 -20.41
C LEU A 25 -24.41 -10.40 -19.89
N ASP A 26 -25.51 -10.46 -20.65
CA ASP A 26 -26.82 -9.93 -20.25
C ASP A 26 -27.31 -10.62 -18.98
N HIS A 27 -27.21 -11.95 -18.91
CA HIS A 27 -27.57 -12.69 -17.70
C HIS A 27 -26.73 -12.30 -16.49
N CYS A 28 -25.41 -12.18 -16.66
CA CYS A 28 -24.52 -11.73 -15.59
C CYS A 28 -24.82 -10.28 -15.17
N THR A 29 -25.19 -9.41 -16.12
CA THR A 29 -25.58 -8.02 -15.86
C THR A 29 -26.81 -7.98 -14.96
N VAL A 30 -27.86 -8.72 -15.31
CA VAL A 30 -29.07 -8.84 -14.49
C VAL A 30 -28.74 -9.36 -13.09
N CYS A 31 -27.92 -10.41 -12.97
CA CYS A 31 -27.49 -10.91 -11.67
C CYS A 31 -26.78 -9.82 -10.84
N LEU A 32 -25.91 -9.00 -11.44
CA LEU A 32 -25.18 -7.95 -10.72
C LEU A 32 -26.07 -6.76 -10.32
N GLU A 33 -27.05 -6.42 -11.15
CA GLU A 33 -28.03 -5.36 -10.88
C GLU A 33 -29.02 -5.79 -9.78
N GLU A 34 -29.46 -7.05 -9.79
CA GLU A 34 -30.29 -7.68 -8.75
C GLU A 34 -29.51 -8.10 -7.48
N GLN A 35 -28.24 -7.70 -7.37
CA GLN A 35 -27.36 -7.97 -6.22
C GLN A 35 -27.06 -9.46 -5.96
N LEU A 36 -27.25 -10.33 -6.96
CA LEU A 36 -26.86 -11.74 -6.98
C LEU A 36 -25.38 -11.92 -7.36
N TYR A 37 -24.50 -11.23 -6.63
CA TYR A 37 -23.06 -11.15 -6.93
C TYR A 37 -22.36 -12.50 -6.96
N CYS A 38 -22.67 -13.39 -6.01
CA CYS A 38 -22.06 -14.72 -5.95
C CYS A 38 -22.28 -15.51 -7.24
N GLN A 39 -23.51 -15.50 -7.75
CA GLN A 39 -23.88 -16.20 -8.98
C GLN A 39 -23.18 -15.59 -10.19
N ALA A 40 -23.15 -14.27 -10.29
CA ALA A 40 -22.49 -13.58 -11.39
C ALA A 40 -20.97 -13.89 -11.45
N PHE A 41 -20.26 -13.80 -10.33
CA PHE A 41 -18.82 -14.08 -10.30
C PHE A 41 -18.49 -15.55 -10.49
N GLU A 42 -19.38 -16.47 -10.09
CA GLU A 42 -19.23 -17.89 -10.38
C GLU A 42 -19.35 -18.17 -11.87
N LEU A 43 -20.35 -17.58 -12.54
CA LEU A 43 -20.48 -17.66 -14.00
C LEU A 43 -19.27 -17.07 -14.74
N PHE A 44 -18.77 -15.90 -14.30
CA PHE A 44 -17.56 -15.32 -14.87
C PHE A 44 -16.33 -16.21 -14.65
N SER A 45 -16.19 -16.83 -13.48
CA SER A 45 -15.09 -17.74 -13.19
C SER A 45 -15.17 -19.01 -14.06
N CYS A 46 -16.37 -19.58 -14.23
CA CYS A 46 -16.59 -20.69 -15.15
C CYS A 46 -16.25 -20.32 -16.59
N ALA A 47 -16.66 -19.13 -17.07
CA ALA A 47 -16.34 -18.66 -18.42
C ALA A 47 -14.83 -18.45 -18.63
N LEU A 48 -14.13 -17.94 -17.60
CA LEU A 48 -12.68 -17.72 -17.63
C LEU A 48 -11.90 -19.05 -17.68
N ILE A 49 -12.28 -20.00 -16.82
CA ILE A 49 -11.60 -21.30 -16.68
C ILE A 49 -12.00 -22.27 -17.81
N SER A 50 -13.12 -22.02 -18.48
CA SER A 50 -13.55 -22.81 -19.64
C SER A 50 -12.45 -22.86 -20.70
N GLY A 51 -12.15 -24.08 -21.16
CA GLY A 51 -11.09 -24.34 -22.13
C GLY A 51 -9.68 -24.30 -21.55
N THR A 52 -9.47 -24.20 -20.22
CA THR A 52 -8.14 -24.42 -19.62
C THR A 52 -7.60 -25.80 -20.03
N GLY A 53 -6.42 -25.82 -20.66
CA GLY A 53 -5.79 -27.04 -21.21
C GLY A 53 -6.04 -27.30 -22.71
N SER A 54 -7.03 -26.63 -23.30
CA SER A 54 -7.17 -26.50 -24.75
C SER A 54 -6.71 -25.08 -25.13
N ALA A 55 -6.06 -24.86 -26.27
CA ALA A 55 -5.57 -23.52 -26.67
C ALA A 55 -6.70 -22.51 -27.00
N LEU A 56 -7.89 -22.68 -26.43
CA LEU A 56 -9.05 -21.80 -26.58
C LEU A 56 -8.86 -20.50 -25.79
N PRO A 57 -9.34 -19.37 -26.33
CA PRO A 57 -9.22 -18.09 -25.68
C PRO A 57 -10.08 -18.01 -24.40
N ALA A 58 -9.56 -17.30 -23.41
CA ALA A 58 -10.27 -16.99 -22.16
C ALA A 58 -11.38 -15.96 -22.42
N GLN A 59 -12.56 -16.18 -21.85
CA GLN A 59 -13.69 -15.27 -21.99
C GLN A 59 -13.71 -14.25 -20.86
N ILE A 60 -13.68 -12.96 -21.20
CA ILE A 60 -13.56 -11.85 -20.23
C ILE A 60 -14.68 -10.83 -20.42
N PRO A 61 -15.31 -10.33 -19.34
CA PRO A 61 -16.33 -9.29 -19.42
C PRO A 61 -15.69 -7.92 -19.72
N PRO A 62 -16.49 -6.92 -20.10
CA PRO A 62 -16.01 -5.55 -20.26
C PRO A 62 -15.31 -4.99 -19.00
N PRO A 63 -14.41 -3.99 -19.14
CA PRO A 63 -13.59 -3.48 -18.04
C PRO A 63 -14.38 -2.98 -16.81
N GLN A 64 -15.60 -2.47 -17.00
CA GLN A 64 -16.44 -2.00 -15.90
C GLN A 64 -16.83 -3.10 -14.88
N TYR A 65 -16.90 -4.36 -15.31
CA TYR A 65 -17.18 -5.50 -14.44
C TYR A 65 -15.97 -5.83 -13.56
N LEU A 66 -14.76 -5.68 -14.10
CA LEU A 66 -13.51 -5.81 -13.34
C LEU A 66 -13.36 -4.68 -12.32
N ALA A 67 -13.73 -3.45 -12.71
CA ALA A 67 -13.74 -2.31 -11.81
C ALA A 67 -14.75 -2.48 -10.66
N LEU A 68 -15.93 -3.05 -10.95
CA LEU A 68 -16.92 -3.43 -9.94
C LEU A 68 -16.37 -4.52 -9.02
N ALA A 69 -15.77 -5.58 -9.57
CA ALA A 69 -15.17 -6.66 -8.77
C ALA A 69 -14.13 -6.12 -7.76
N ALA A 70 -13.28 -5.19 -8.22
CA ALA A 70 -12.27 -4.55 -7.37
C ALA A 70 -12.90 -3.71 -6.26
N THR A 71 -14.01 -3.03 -6.56
CA THR A 71 -14.78 -2.27 -5.55
C THR A 71 -15.40 -3.22 -4.53
N LEU A 72 -16.12 -4.26 -4.95
CA LEU A 72 -16.82 -5.20 -4.07
C LEU A 72 -15.88 -5.94 -3.12
N THR A 73 -14.66 -6.25 -3.57
CA THR A 73 -13.60 -6.89 -2.78
C THR A 73 -13.33 -6.16 -1.47
N VAL A 74 -13.37 -4.82 -1.50
CA VAL A 74 -13.02 -3.97 -0.36
C VAL A 74 -14.23 -3.21 0.20
N HIS A 75 -15.33 -3.07 -0.52
CA HIS A 75 -16.44 -2.21 -0.09
C HIS A 75 -17.00 -2.57 1.31
N PRO A 76 -17.23 -1.60 2.22
CA PRO A 76 -17.63 -1.87 3.60
C PRO A 76 -18.95 -2.67 3.72
N SER A 77 -19.91 -2.41 2.83
CA SER A 77 -21.20 -3.12 2.79
C SER A 77 -21.09 -4.62 2.52
N PHE A 78 -19.98 -5.07 1.93
CA PHE A 78 -19.68 -6.48 1.64
C PHE A 78 -18.64 -7.09 2.58
N THR A 79 -18.09 -6.28 3.48
CA THR A 79 -16.97 -6.70 4.31
C THR A 79 -17.24 -6.41 5.79
N ASN A 80 -16.71 -5.32 6.32
CA ASN A 80 -16.71 -5.08 7.77
C ASN A 80 -18.03 -4.51 8.32
N ARG A 81 -18.93 -3.98 7.47
CA ARG A 81 -20.24 -3.45 7.92
C ARG A 81 -21.40 -4.43 7.78
N THR A 82 -21.14 -5.66 7.34
CA THR A 82 -22.15 -6.70 7.17
C THR A 82 -21.82 -7.95 7.99
N ARG A 83 -22.88 -8.66 8.42
CA ARG A 83 -22.79 -10.00 9.01
C ARG A 83 -23.30 -11.10 8.06
N SER A 84 -23.74 -10.72 6.85
CA SER A 84 -24.23 -11.68 5.85
C SER A 84 -23.06 -12.44 5.25
N GLU A 85 -23.12 -13.76 5.36
CA GLU A 85 -22.12 -14.67 4.77
C GLU A 85 -22.12 -14.56 3.24
N ASP A 86 -23.30 -14.47 2.61
CA ASP A 86 -23.41 -14.30 1.15
C ASP A 86 -22.66 -13.08 0.64
N LYS A 87 -22.73 -11.95 1.36
CA LYS A 87 -21.99 -10.74 0.98
C LYS A 87 -20.48 -10.90 1.15
N HIS A 88 -20.04 -11.62 2.19
CA HIS A 88 -18.63 -11.94 2.37
C HIS A 88 -18.12 -12.89 1.28
N ASP A 89 -18.93 -13.88 0.90
CA ASP A 89 -18.63 -14.82 -0.18
C ASP A 89 -18.56 -14.10 -1.53
N ALA A 90 -19.48 -13.16 -1.81
CA ALA A 90 -19.44 -12.32 -3.00
C ALA A 90 -18.14 -11.52 -3.11
N ALA A 91 -17.70 -10.87 -2.03
CA ALA A 91 -16.42 -10.15 -2.01
C ALA A 91 -15.22 -11.08 -2.24
N ASN A 92 -15.24 -12.28 -1.66
CA ASN A 92 -14.19 -13.27 -1.84
C ASN A 92 -14.15 -13.83 -3.28
N LYS A 93 -15.31 -14.10 -3.88
CA LYS A 93 -15.43 -14.54 -5.28
C LYS A 93 -14.97 -13.45 -6.25
N ALA A 94 -15.34 -12.19 -6.00
CA ALA A 94 -14.86 -11.05 -6.78
C ALA A 94 -13.32 -10.92 -6.73
N LEU A 95 -12.73 -11.06 -5.53
CA LEU A 95 -11.28 -11.03 -5.36
C LEU A 95 -10.58 -12.16 -6.14
N ARG A 96 -11.05 -13.41 -5.96
CA ARG A 96 -10.52 -14.58 -6.67
C ARG A 96 -10.61 -14.41 -8.17
N TYR A 97 -11.74 -13.90 -8.65
CA TYR A 97 -11.94 -13.66 -10.08
C TYR A 97 -10.87 -12.71 -10.65
N ILE A 98 -10.56 -11.60 -9.98
CA ILE A 98 -9.51 -10.67 -10.44
C ILE A 98 -8.13 -11.35 -10.44
N GLN A 99 -7.82 -12.13 -9.39
CA GLN A 99 -6.56 -12.88 -9.29
C GLN A 99 -6.43 -13.88 -10.44
N ASP A 100 -7.50 -14.62 -10.75
CA ASP A 100 -7.52 -15.59 -11.83
C ASP A 100 -7.39 -14.92 -13.20
N VAL A 101 -8.06 -13.79 -13.42
CA VAL A 101 -7.95 -13.00 -14.66
C VAL A 101 -6.50 -12.53 -14.86
N LEU A 102 -5.87 -11.97 -13.82
CA LEU A 102 -4.49 -11.51 -13.88
C LEU A 102 -3.53 -12.68 -14.17
N THR A 103 -3.72 -13.81 -13.48
CA THR A 103 -2.84 -14.99 -13.60
C THR A 103 -2.96 -15.66 -14.98
N LEU A 104 -4.17 -15.73 -15.53
CA LEU A 104 -4.42 -16.45 -16.79
C LEU A 104 -4.21 -15.59 -18.03
N CYS A 105 -4.50 -14.28 -17.95
CA CYS A 105 -4.59 -13.40 -19.12
C CYS A 105 -3.65 -12.18 -19.06
N GLY A 106 -2.97 -11.94 -17.94
CA GLY A 106 -2.15 -10.74 -17.74
C GLY A 106 -2.98 -9.47 -17.58
N SER A 107 -2.34 -8.30 -17.49
CA SER A 107 -3.01 -6.99 -17.29
C SER A 107 -3.58 -6.39 -18.58
N ARG A 108 -2.86 -6.52 -19.70
CA ARG A 108 -3.17 -5.86 -20.98
C ARG A 108 -4.27 -6.59 -21.73
N ALA A 109 -4.10 -7.88 -22.02
CA ALA A 109 -5.09 -8.66 -22.76
C ALA A 109 -6.43 -8.83 -22.01
N SER A 110 -6.42 -8.72 -20.68
CA SER A 110 -7.63 -8.76 -19.84
C SER A 110 -8.42 -7.45 -19.81
N GLY A 111 -7.84 -6.33 -20.25
CA GLY A 111 -8.47 -5.02 -20.13
C GLY A 111 -8.47 -4.45 -18.71
N ILE A 112 -7.74 -5.04 -17.76
CA ILE A 112 -7.58 -4.50 -16.39
C ILE A 112 -7.01 -3.07 -16.45
N TYR A 113 -6.08 -2.81 -17.37
CA TYR A 113 -5.50 -1.48 -17.56
C TYR A 113 -6.53 -0.38 -17.86
N LYS A 114 -7.68 -0.72 -18.45
CA LYS A 114 -8.82 0.18 -18.65
C LYS A 114 -9.75 0.23 -17.43
N ALA A 115 -9.89 -0.89 -16.73
CA ALA A 115 -10.78 -1.02 -15.58
C ALA A 115 -10.29 -0.20 -14.38
N PHE A 116 -8.98 -0.19 -14.14
CA PHE A 116 -8.39 0.39 -12.94
C PHE A 116 -7.95 1.85 -13.11
N GLN A 117 -8.61 2.58 -14.02
CA GLN A 117 -8.30 3.99 -14.28
C GLN A 117 -9.17 4.90 -13.40
N TYR A 118 -8.55 5.92 -12.81
CA TYR A 118 -9.27 7.02 -12.19
C TYR A 118 -9.72 7.99 -13.29
N LYS A 119 -11.03 8.18 -13.41
CA LYS A 119 -11.57 9.18 -14.34
C LYS A 119 -11.29 10.58 -13.76
N PRO A 120 -10.73 11.51 -14.54
CA PRO A 120 -10.50 12.87 -14.06
C PRO A 120 -11.85 13.47 -13.66
N LYS A 121 -11.96 13.90 -12.40
CA LYS A 121 -13.15 14.63 -11.94
C LYS A 121 -13.23 15.91 -12.77
N PRO A 122 -14.37 16.21 -13.42
CA PRO A 122 -14.50 17.45 -14.18
C PRO A 122 -14.21 18.60 -13.23
N THR A 123 -13.19 19.41 -13.53
CA THR A 123 -12.76 20.53 -12.71
C THR A 123 -13.91 21.52 -12.55
N SER A 124 -14.63 21.41 -11.44
CA SER A 124 -15.73 22.30 -11.09
C SER A 124 -15.17 23.62 -10.58
N SER A 125 -14.85 24.53 -11.50
CA SER A 125 -14.61 25.95 -11.17
C SER A 125 -15.41 26.94 -12.02
N ARG A 126 -16.23 26.50 -12.99
CA ARG A 126 -17.10 27.42 -13.76
C ARG A 126 -18.55 26.98 -14.05
N CYS A 127 -18.99 25.78 -13.69
CA CYS A 127 -20.32 25.30 -14.09
C CYS A 127 -21.40 25.24 -12.99
N TYR A 128 -21.14 25.73 -11.77
CA TYR A 128 -22.15 25.73 -10.69
C TYR A 128 -23.12 26.93 -10.71
N LYS A 129 -22.95 27.90 -11.62
CA LYS A 129 -23.87 29.06 -11.74
C LYS A 129 -24.90 28.97 -12.86
N LYS A 130 -24.94 27.88 -13.65
CA LYS A 130 -25.85 27.78 -14.81
C LYS A 130 -26.92 26.68 -14.72
N GLN A 131 -27.06 25.99 -13.58
CA GLN A 131 -28.08 24.94 -13.41
C GLN A 131 -29.33 25.34 -12.62
N VAL A 132 -29.50 26.62 -12.23
CA VAL A 132 -30.72 27.10 -11.56
C VAL A 132 -31.59 28.01 -12.46
N SER A 133 -31.18 28.29 -13.70
CA SER A 133 -31.98 29.05 -14.66
C SER A 133 -31.89 28.41 -16.05
N GLY A 134 -32.85 27.55 -16.37
CA GLY A 134 -32.89 26.89 -17.68
C GLY A 134 -33.87 25.72 -17.77
N ARG A 135 -35.05 25.83 -17.14
CA ARG A 135 -36.15 24.91 -17.44
C ARG A 135 -36.74 25.36 -18.78
N ARG A 136 -36.71 24.46 -19.78
CA ARG A 136 -37.18 24.57 -21.18
C ARG A 136 -36.11 24.96 -22.21
N GLN A 137 -35.46 23.97 -22.81
CA GLN A 137 -35.63 23.64 -24.24
C GLN A 137 -34.71 22.48 -24.62
N ALA A 138 -35.27 21.57 -25.41
CA ALA A 138 -34.66 20.37 -25.91
C ALA A 138 -33.45 20.66 -26.80
N GLN A 139 -32.43 19.80 -26.72
CA GLN A 139 -31.64 19.46 -27.90
C GLN A 139 -31.18 18.02 -27.79
N VAL A 140 -31.89 17.18 -28.54
CA VAL A 140 -31.43 15.89 -29.02
C VAL A 140 -30.16 16.15 -29.81
N ASN A 141 -29.04 15.57 -29.39
CA ASN A 141 -27.93 15.32 -30.28
C ASN A 141 -27.49 13.87 -30.10
N SER A 142 -27.59 13.15 -31.21
CA SER A 142 -27.31 11.74 -31.38
C SER A 142 -25.83 11.43 -31.14
N ASP A 143 -25.55 10.58 -30.16
CA ASP A 143 -24.58 9.50 -30.29
C ASP A 143 -25.31 8.21 -29.93
N SER A 144 -25.74 7.51 -30.97
CA SER A 144 -26.49 6.26 -30.89
C SER A 144 -25.56 5.10 -31.24
N GLU A 145 -24.55 4.87 -30.41
CA GLU A 145 -23.81 3.59 -30.30
C GLU A 145 -23.44 3.40 -28.82
N ASP A 146 -23.74 2.23 -28.23
CA ASP A 146 -23.48 1.78 -26.83
C ASP A 146 -24.50 2.06 -25.69
N GLU A 147 -25.82 1.86 -25.90
CA GLU A 147 -26.72 1.54 -24.75
C GLU A 147 -26.69 0.05 -24.36
N SER A 148 -26.22 -0.84 -25.23
CA SER A 148 -26.15 -2.27 -24.96
C SER A 148 -24.91 -2.59 -24.12
N GLY A 149 -25.11 -2.80 -22.82
CA GLY A 149 -24.05 -3.25 -21.92
C GLY A 149 -23.60 -2.24 -20.87
N ARG A 150 -24.34 -1.16 -20.59
CA ARG A 150 -24.05 -0.27 -19.46
C ARG A 150 -24.52 -0.92 -18.15
N LEU A 151 -23.61 -1.11 -17.20
CA LEU A 151 -23.90 -1.72 -15.91
C LEU A 151 -24.49 -0.72 -14.92
N HIS A 152 -25.77 -0.87 -14.55
CA HIS A 152 -26.49 0.00 -13.61
C HIS A 152 -26.39 -0.51 -12.18
N SER A 153 -25.18 -0.65 -11.66
CA SER A 153 -24.96 -1.00 -10.26
C SER A 153 -24.57 0.23 -9.43
N THR A 154 -25.15 0.39 -8.24
CA THR A 154 -24.76 1.42 -7.26
C THR A 154 -23.25 1.37 -6.98
N TYR A 155 -22.69 0.17 -6.86
CA TYR A 155 -21.26 -0.03 -6.58
C TYR A 155 -20.36 0.14 -7.83
N ALA A 156 -20.93 0.14 -9.04
CA ALA A 156 -20.21 0.49 -10.26
C ALA A 156 -20.23 2.00 -10.54
N SER A 157 -21.24 2.71 -10.01
CA SER A 157 -21.44 4.14 -10.14
C SER A 157 -21.09 4.86 -8.83
N THR A 158 -22.09 5.27 -8.05
CA THR A 158 -21.95 6.19 -6.90
C THR A 158 -21.06 5.66 -5.78
N GLU A 159 -21.12 4.36 -5.47
CA GLU A 159 -20.31 3.73 -4.42
C GLU A 159 -19.01 3.11 -4.95
N SER A 160 -18.67 3.38 -6.22
CA SER A 160 -17.43 2.91 -6.85
C SER A 160 -16.19 3.44 -6.14
N LEU A 161 -15.18 2.58 -5.99
CA LEU A 161 -13.88 2.96 -5.45
C LEU A 161 -13.26 4.11 -6.26
N TRP A 162 -13.35 4.02 -7.59
CA TRP A 162 -12.74 4.95 -8.54
C TRP A 162 -13.41 6.33 -8.57
N GLN A 163 -14.63 6.45 -8.02
CA GLN A 163 -15.34 7.73 -7.89
C GLN A 163 -15.16 8.36 -6.50
N ASN A 164 -15.20 7.54 -5.45
CA ASN A 164 -15.15 8.01 -4.06
C ASN A 164 -13.75 8.38 -3.62
N ALA A 165 -12.73 7.62 -4.01
CA ALA A 165 -11.35 8.00 -3.77
C ALA A 165 -10.98 9.26 -4.59
N GLU A 166 -10.05 10.06 -4.07
CA GLU A 166 -9.52 11.22 -4.80
C GLU A 166 -8.63 10.75 -5.95
N ASP A 167 -7.69 9.86 -5.61
CA ASP A 167 -6.71 9.24 -6.50
C ASP A 167 -6.19 7.93 -5.90
N PHE A 168 -5.34 7.23 -6.64
CA PHE A 168 -4.70 5.99 -6.17
C PHE A 168 -3.94 6.20 -4.85
N TRP A 169 -3.24 7.33 -4.69
CA TRP A 169 -2.43 7.61 -3.51
C TRP A 169 -3.25 7.86 -2.26
N SER A 170 -4.46 8.43 -2.39
CA SER A 170 -5.43 8.54 -1.30
C SER A 170 -5.84 7.16 -0.78
N VAL A 171 -6.01 6.19 -1.69
CA VAL A 171 -6.31 4.80 -1.34
C VAL A 171 -5.13 4.13 -0.63
N ILE A 172 -3.91 4.30 -1.15
CA ILE A 172 -2.69 3.78 -0.53
C ILE A 172 -2.52 4.34 0.89
N GLY A 173 -2.63 5.67 1.05
CA GLY A 173 -2.51 6.33 2.34
C GLY A 173 -3.56 5.87 3.34
N TRP A 174 -4.81 5.74 2.92
CA TRP A 174 -5.89 5.23 3.77
C TRP A 174 -5.70 3.76 4.15
N ALA A 175 -5.29 2.91 3.20
CA ALA A 175 -5.02 1.50 3.46
C ALA A 175 -3.90 1.33 4.50
N PHE A 176 -2.81 2.09 4.40
CA PHE A 176 -1.73 2.08 5.38
C PHE A 176 -2.15 2.68 6.73
N ASN A 177 -2.97 3.73 6.75
CA ASN A 177 -3.60 4.20 7.99
C ASN A 177 -4.44 3.11 8.66
N CYS A 178 -5.22 2.33 7.88
CA CYS A 178 -5.96 1.19 8.40
C CYS A 178 -5.02 0.12 8.98
N SER A 179 -3.86 -0.10 8.37
CA SER A 179 -2.87 -1.08 8.88
C SER A 179 -2.41 -0.78 10.30
N VAL A 180 -2.50 0.48 10.75
CA VAL A 180 -2.14 0.90 12.11
C VAL A 180 -3.39 1.12 12.96
N ALA A 181 -4.26 2.05 12.56
CA ALA A 181 -5.37 2.54 13.37
C ALA A 181 -6.62 1.63 13.33
N HIS A 182 -6.84 0.91 12.21
CA HIS A 182 -8.07 0.16 11.96
C HIS A 182 -7.77 -1.28 11.49
N ARG A 183 -7.14 -2.07 12.37
CA ARG A 183 -6.69 -3.45 12.06
C ARG A 183 -7.77 -4.37 11.48
N ALA A 184 -9.03 -4.24 11.94
CA ALA A 184 -10.13 -5.03 11.40
C ALA A 184 -10.41 -4.70 9.92
N ARG A 185 -10.24 -3.43 9.54
CA ARG A 185 -10.42 -2.95 8.17
C ARG A 185 -9.21 -3.29 7.29
N TRP A 186 -8.01 -3.29 7.87
CA TRP A 186 -6.76 -3.66 7.20
C TRP A 186 -6.81 -5.04 6.55
N VAL A 187 -7.51 -6.01 7.14
CA VAL A 187 -7.62 -7.38 6.58
C VAL A 187 -8.11 -7.37 5.12
N ARG A 188 -9.01 -6.44 4.77
CA ARG A 188 -9.55 -6.34 3.40
C ARG A 188 -8.68 -5.47 2.50
N TRP A 189 -8.16 -4.35 3.02
CA TRP A 189 -7.22 -3.51 2.28
C TRP A 189 -5.92 -4.25 1.92
N LYS A 190 -5.44 -5.13 2.80
CA LYS A 190 -4.30 -6.01 2.54
C LYS A 190 -4.51 -6.85 1.28
N LEU A 191 -5.65 -7.53 1.17
CA LEU A 191 -5.98 -8.39 0.03
C LEU A 191 -6.11 -7.60 -1.27
N TRP A 192 -6.74 -6.41 -1.19
CA TRP A 192 -6.87 -5.53 -2.34
C TRP A 192 -5.52 -4.96 -2.80
N LEU A 193 -4.67 -4.53 -1.86
CA LEU A 193 -3.32 -4.03 -2.15
C LEU A 193 -2.44 -5.09 -2.79
N GLU A 194 -2.54 -6.33 -2.34
CA GLU A 194 -1.81 -7.45 -2.92
C GLU A 194 -2.12 -7.60 -4.42
N VAL A 195 -3.42 -7.69 -4.77
CA VAL A 195 -3.86 -7.79 -6.16
C VAL A 195 -3.50 -6.56 -6.98
N MET A 196 -3.62 -5.36 -6.40
CA MET A 196 -3.25 -4.13 -7.10
C MET A 196 -1.75 -4.06 -7.40
N LEU A 197 -0.89 -4.40 -6.44
CA LEU A 197 0.55 -4.36 -6.66
C LEU A 197 1.00 -5.45 -7.63
N ASP A 198 0.40 -6.64 -7.57
CA ASP A 198 0.64 -7.69 -8.56
C ASP A 198 0.22 -7.20 -9.96
N THR A 199 -0.93 -6.53 -10.06
CA THR A 199 -1.41 -5.93 -11.32
C THR A 199 -0.44 -4.88 -11.86
N LEU A 200 0.04 -3.95 -11.01
CA LEU A 200 0.94 -2.88 -11.42
C LEU A 200 2.31 -3.43 -11.86
N GLU A 201 2.84 -4.42 -11.15
CA GLU A 201 4.12 -5.07 -11.49
C GLU A 201 4.03 -5.88 -12.80
N VAL A 202 2.94 -6.62 -13.01
CA VAL A 202 2.68 -7.36 -14.26
C VAL A 202 2.50 -6.39 -15.42
N ASP A 203 1.72 -5.33 -15.22
CA ASP A 203 1.47 -4.32 -16.25
C ASP A 203 2.74 -3.60 -16.65
N LEU A 204 3.53 -3.10 -15.70
CA LEU A 204 4.78 -2.40 -16.01
C LEU A 204 5.74 -3.30 -16.82
N LYS A 205 5.89 -4.57 -16.44
CA LYS A 205 6.73 -5.52 -17.18
C LYS A 205 6.24 -5.77 -18.61
N ALA A 206 4.93 -5.88 -18.81
CA ALA A 206 4.34 -6.00 -20.14
C ALA A 206 4.62 -4.75 -20.98
N CYS A 207 4.45 -3.56 -20.38
CA CYS A 207 4.68 -2.28 -21.06
C CYS A 207 6.14 -2.08 -21.47
N VAL A 208 7.08 -2.51 -20.62
CA VAL A 208 8.52 -2.47 -20.94
C VAL A 208 8.84 -3.38 -22.13
N SER A 209 8.16 -4.53 -22.23
CA SER A 209 8.37 -5.47 -23.34
C SER A 209 7.78 -4.96 -24.66
N GLU A 210 6.72 -4.16 -24.59
CA GLU A 210 5.99 -3.59 -25.73
C GLU A 210 6.37 -2.12 -26.04
N ASP A 211 7.34 -1.54 -25.32
CA ASP A 211 7.78 -0.15 -25.43
C ASP A 211 6.65 0.89 -25.25
N CYS A 212 5.72 0.63 -24.33
CA CYS A 212 4.54 1.47 -24.05
C CYS A 212 4.43 1.86 -22.56
N VAL A 213 5.57 2.12 -21.91
CA VAL A 213 5.69 2.37 -20.47
C VAL A 213 4.82 3.55 -20.00
N HIS A 214 4.72 4.60 -20.81
CA HIS A 214 3.88 5.77 -20.56
C HIS A 214 2.38 5.46 -20.47
N GLU A 215 1.93 4.36 -21.08
CA GLU A 215 0.54 3.91 -21.01
C GLU A 215 0.25 3.02 -19.80
N SER A 216 1.29 2.57 -19.07
CA SER A 216 1.14 1.70 -17.92
C SER A 216 0.19 2.30 -16.88
N ILE A 217 -0.53 1.44 -16.16
CA ILE A 217 -1.43 1.86 -15.07
C ILE A 217 -0.65 2.69 -14.05
N PHE A 218 0.60 2.29 -13.78
CA PHE A 218 1.47 3.00 -12.84
C PHE A 218 1.86 4.40 -13.34
N ALA A 219 2.20 4.55 -14.61
CA ALA A 219 2.43 5.86 -15.23
C ALA A 219 1.21 6.77 -15.09
N GLN A 220 0.01 6.24 -15.36
CA GLN A 220 -1.24 7.00 -15.21
C GLN A 220 -1.46 7.49 -13.78
N TYR A 221 -1.16 6.66 -12.77
CA TYR A 221 -1.25 7.06 -11.36
C TYR A 221 -0.19 8.07 -10.93
N LEU A 222 0.98 8.07 -11.57
CA LEU A 222 2.01 9.10 -11.34
C LEU A 222 1.63 10.41 -12.01
N ASN A 223 1.10 10.36 -13.24
CA ASN A 223 0.66 11.53 -13.99
C ASN A 223 -0.49 12.27 -13.29
N SER A 224 -1.37 11.57 -12.56
CA SER A 224 -2.45 12.20 -11.81
C SER A 224 -1.99 13.08 -10.65
N ILE A 225 -0.74 12.93 -10.19
CA ILE A 225 -0.16 13.71 -9.08
C ILE A 225 0.22 15.12 -9.55
N GLY A 226 0.62 15.26 -10.82
CA GLY A 226 1.20 16.48 -11.38
C GLY A 226 2.65 16.74 -10.94
N GLU A 227 3.26 17.78 -11.52
CA GLU A 227 4.71 18.04 -11.44
C GLU A 227 5.19 18.66 -10.12
N SER A 228 4.27 19.15 -9.27
CA SER A 228 4.63 19.88 -8.05
C SER A 228 5.39 19.01 -7.03
N ARG A 229 6.50 19.55 -6.49
CA ARG A 229 7.29 18.90 -5.41
C ARG A 229 6.42 18.54 -4.20
N ASN A 230 5.42 19.35 -3.87
CA ASN A 230 4.51 19.05 -2.75
C ASN A 230 3.64 17.82 -3.02
N ASN A 231 3.29 17.58 -4.29
CA ASN A 231 2.49 16.44 -4.70
C ASN A 231 3.34 15.16 -4.71
N LYS A 232 4.60 15.25 -5.18
CA LYS A 232 5.61 14.16 -5.05
C LYS A 232 5.87 13.80 -3.58
N ARG A 233 5.94 14.80 -2.69
CA ARG A 233 5.98 14.60 -1.22
C ARG A 233 4.69 13.99 -0.66
N ARG A 234 3.51 14.32 -1.19
CA ARG A 234 2.22 13.69 -0.80
C ARG A 234 2.23 12.20 -1.09
N LEU A 235 2.78 11.77 -2.22
CA LEU A 235 2.98 10.35 -2.54
C LEU A 235 3.81 9.65 -1.47
N MET A 236 4.95 10.23 -1.05
CA MET A 236 5.76 9.63 0.01
C MET A 236 5.04 9.59 1.36
N ARG A 237 4.26 10.63 1.69
CA ARG A 237 3.40 10.63 2.90
C ARG A 237 2.30 9.56 2.84
N ALA A 238 1.77 9.27 1.65
CA ALA A 238 0.80 8.19 1.46
C ALA A 238 1.44 6.82 1.70
N ILE A 239 2.61 6.56 1.10
CA ILE A 239 3.33 5.29 1.27
C ILE A 239 3.72 5.08 2.74
N LEU A 240 4.20 6.13 3.41
CA LEU A 240 4.68 6.08 4.79
C LEU A 240 3.62 6.50 5.81
N ALA A 241 2.34 6.44 5.45
CA ALA A 241 1.25 6.77 6.36
C ALA A 241 1.30 5.87 7.61
N ASP A 242 1.27 6.50 8.77
CA ASP A 242 1.57 5.89 10.07
C ASP A 242 0.35 5.82 11.00
N GLY A 243 -0.85 6.15 10.50
CA GLY A 243 -2.07 6.17 11.29
C GLY A 243 -2.14 7.24 12.36
N LYS A 244 -1.18 8.18 12.44
CA LYS A 244 -1.28 9.33 13.35
C LYS A 244 -2.28 10.36 12.83
N GLN A 245 -2.69 11.28 13.70
CA GLN A 245 -3.70 12.29 13.40
C GLN A 245 -3.42 13.09 12.12
N LYS A 246 -2.15 13.40 11.83
CA LYS A 246 -1.76 14.10 10.60
C LYS A 246 -2.04 13.26 9.35
N SER A 247 -1.60 12.00 9.35
CA SER A 247 -1.83 11.08 8.23
C SER A 247 -3.31 10.72 8.07
N LEU A 248 -4.06 10.58 9.16
CA LEU A 248 -5.52 10.37 9.11
C LEU A 248 -6.29 11.59 8.57
N ALA A 249 -5.80 12.80 8.83
CA ALA A 249 -6.40 14.02 8.30
C ALA A 249 -6.11 14.20 6.81
N GLU A 250 -4.93 13.78 6.34
CA GLU A 250 -4.54 13.86 4.92
C GLU A 250 -5.18 12.73 4.10
N PHE A 251 -5.20 11.51 4.63
CA PHE A 251 -5.75 10.32 3.97
C PHE A 251 -6.85 9.71 4.83
N GLY A 252 -8.08 10.20 4.63
CA GLY A 252 -9.27 9.79 5.38
C GLY A 252 -10.01 8.60 4.77
N GLU A 253 -11.15 8.26 5.38
CA GLU A 253 -12.03 7.18 4.90
C GLU A 253 -12.46 7.40 3.44
N ILE A 254 -12.44 6.34 2.63
CA ILE A 254 -12.88 6.39 1.23
C ILE A 254 -14.40 6.38 1.17
N TRP A 255 -15.05 5.58 2.01
CA TRP A 255 -16.51 5.56 2.16
C TRP A 255 -16.91 6.13 3.51
N ARG A 256 -18.11 6.71 3.58
CA ARG A 256 -18.62 7.29 4.83
C ARG A 256 -18.80 6.22 5.90
N ASN A 257 -18.23 6.47 7.08
CA ASN A 257 -18.29 5.57 8.23
C ASN A 257 -17.75 4.17 7.89
N GLU A 258 -16.68 4.14 7.11
CA GLU A 258 -16.06 2.90 6.63
C GLU A 258 -15.56 2.04 7.79
N THR A 259 -15.08 2.64 8.88
CA THR A 259 -14.46 1.91 10.00
C THR A 259 -15.46 1.38 11.03
N GLN A 260 -16.74 1.74 10.91
CA GLN A 260 -17.78 1.32 11.86
C GLN A 260 -18.07 -0.19 11.76
N PRO A 261 -18.38 -0.86 12.90
CA PRO A 261 -18.82 -2.24 12.88
C PRO A 261 -20.24 -2.39 12.29
N PRO A 262 -20.70 -3.63 12.02
CA PRO A 262 -22.07 -3.87 11.56
C PRO A 262 -23.07 -3.36 12.60
N LYS A 263 -24.16 -2.73 12.14
CA LYS A 263 -25.25 -2.31 13.02
C LYS A 263 -25.78 -3.52 13.82
N PRO A 264 -26.05 -3.39 15.13
CA PRO A 264 -26.64 -4.47 15.92
C PRO A 264 -27.99 -4.87 15.32
N LYS A 265 -28.31 -6.17 15.37
CA LYS A 265 -29.64 -6.65 14.94
C LYS A 265 -30.68 -6.05 15.89
N LYS A 266 -31.71 -5.38 15.36
CA LYS A 266 -32.89 -4.94 16.12
C LYS A 266 -33.61 -6.19 16.67
N GLY A 267 -33.16 -6.67 17.83
CA GLY A 267 -33.62 -7.93 18.44
C GLY A 267 -32.78 -8.34 19.65
N ASP A 268 -31.47 -8.07 19.65
CA ASP A 268 -30.60 -8.40 20.79
C ASP A 268 -30.80 -7.48 22.00
N ASP A 269 -31.24 -6.22 21.79
CA ASP A 269 -31.53 -5.30 22.89
C ASP A 269 -32.84 -5.62 23.64
N ARG A 270 -33.69 -6.52 23.12
CA ARG A 270 -34.93 -6.92 23.81
C ARG A 270 -34.69 -7.85 24.99
N PHE A 271 -33.50 -8.47 25.09
CA PHE A 271 -33.13 -9.32 26.24
C PHE A 271 -32.36 -8.57 27.34
N GLY A 272 -32.04 -7.28 27.13
CA GLY A 272 -31.26 -6.46 28.08
C GLY A 272 -32.09 -5.66 29.10
N SER A 273 -33.40 -5.53 28.89
CA SER A 273 -34.30 -4.91 29.87
C SER A 273 -35.12 -6.00 30.53
N ASN A 274 -34.60 -6.60 31.60
CA ASN A 274 -35.42 -7.28 32.59
C ASN A 274 -36.25 -6.22 33.33
N ARG A 275 -37.20 -5.59 32.63
CA ARG A 275 -38.26 -4.84 33.25
C ARG A 275 -39.13 -5.88 33.94
N LYS A 276 -39.03 -5.96 35.27
CA LYS A 276 -39.83 -6.85 36.12
C LYS A 276 -41.30 -6.59 35.78
N LEU A 277 -41.94 -7.51 35.09
CA LEU A 277 -43.37 -7.46 34.80
C LEU A 277 -44.09 -7.69 36.13
N ASP A 278 -44.74 -6.66 36.65
CA ASP A 278 -45.55 -6.74 37.87
C ASP A 278 -46.99 -7.11 37.50
N VAL A 279 -47.25 -8.42 37.44
CA VAL A 279 -48.53 -9.00 37.05
C VAL A 279 -49.62 -8.72 38.10
N GLU A 280 -49.25 -8.43 39.35
CA GLU A 280 -50.22 -8.12 40.42
C GLU A 280 -50.80 -6.70 40.31
N ASN A 281 -50.10 -5.76 39.68
CA ASN A 281 -50.56 -4.37 39.51
C ASN A 281 -51.14 -4.05 38.12
N GLY A 282 -51.34 -5.06 37.26
CA GLY A 282 -52.02 -4.89 35.97
C GLY A 282 -51.21 -4.19 34.87
N GLU A 283 -49.87 -4.14 34.98
CA GLU A 283 -49.01 -3.74 33.85
C GLU A 283 -48.82 -4.91 32.88
N PHE A 284 -49.72 -5.01 31.89
CA PHE A 284 -49.57 -5.93 30.77
C PHE A 284 -48.81 -5.22 29.65
N GLY A 285 -47.65 -5.77 29.26
CA GLY A 285 -46.80 -5.19 28.22
C GLY A 285 -47.55 -4.98 26.91
N ASP A 286 -47.44 -3.76 26.38
CA ASP A 286 -48.13 -3.26 25.20
C ASP A 286 -47.58 -3.96 23.94
N TYR A 287 -48.29 -4.99 23.45
CA TYR A 287 -47.86 -5.78 22.29
C TYR A 287 -48.31 -5.26 20.92
N PHE A 288 -48.97 -4.10 20.85
CA PHE A 288 -49.52 -3.57 19.59
C PHE A 288 -49.44 -2.05 19.52
N ASP A 289 -48.32 -1.51 19.03
CA ASP A 289 -48.31 -0.22 18.34
C ASP A 289 -47.23 -0.24 17.24
N ASP A 290 -47.57 -0.91 16.14
CA ASP A 290 -46.90 -0.72 14.85
C ASP A 290 -47.61 0.45 14.15
N SER A 291 -47.06 1.65 14.34
CA SER A 291 -47.28 2.76 13.41
C SER A 291 -45.98 3.08 12.70
N ASP A 292 -45.92 2.64 11.44
CA ASP A 292 -44.89 2.99 10.46
C ASP A 292 -44.74 4.52 10.39
N ASN A 293 -43.57 5.02 10.82
CA ASN A 293 -43.14 6.36 10.51
C ASN A 293 -41.67 6.34 10.10
N GLU A 294 -41.45 6.27 8.79
CA GLU A 294 -40.17 6.57 8.18
C GLU A 294 -39.81 8.05 8.42
N SER A 295 -38.51 8.29 8.60
CA SER A 295 -37.82 9.59 8.67
C SER A 295 -37.91 10.38 9.99
N ARG A 296 -36.82 10.29 10.77
CA ARG A 296 -36.11 11.45 11.33
C ARG A 296 -34.78 11.01 11.95
N GLU A 297 -33.69 11.47 11.34
CA GLU A 297 -32.36 11.42 11.95
C GLU A 297 -32.31 12.41 13.10
N GLU A 298 -32.28 11.90 14.33
CA GLU A 298 -31.94 12.70 15.49
C GLU A 298 -30.58 12.27 16.03
N SER A 299 -29.66 13.24 16.02
CA SER A 299 -28.28 13.11 16.49
C SER A 299 -28.24 12.88 17.99
N ALA A 300 -28.22 11.61 18.41
CA ALA A 300 -27.89 11.24 19.78
C ALA A 300 -26.37 11.19 19.96
N ARG A 301 -25.83 12.33 20.41
CA ARG A 301 -24.52 12.43 21.07
C ARG A 301 -24.53 11.54 22.31
N ASN A 302 -23.74 10.48 22.28
CA ASN A 302 -22.93 9.95 23.39
C ASN A 302 -22.64 8.47 23.14
N SER A 303 -21.47 8.19 22.56
CA SER A 303 -20.77 6.95 22.87
C SER A 303 -19.36 7.33 23.29
N THR A 304 -19.11 7.11 24.57
CA THR A 304 -17.81 7.22 25.22
C THR A 304 -16.82 6.39 24.41
N SER A 305 -15.98 7.07 23.64
CA SER A 305 -14.85 6.45 22.94
C SER A 305 -14.06 5.64 23.95
N GLN A 306 -14.13 4.31 23.85
CA GLN A 306 -13.15 3.44 24.46
C GLN A 306 -11.81 3.74 23.79
N ARG A 307 -11.13 4.74 24.34
CA ARG A 307 -9.76 5.11 24.05
C ARG A 307 -8.94 3.90 24.50
N LYS A 308 -8.70 2.95 23.61
CA LYS A 308 -7.61 1.99 23.78
C LYS A 308 -6.37 2.84 23.93
N VAL A 309 -5.85 2.88 25.16
CA VAL A 309 -4.55 3.45 25.48
C VAL A 309 -3.54 2.58 24.72
N ILE A 310 -3.22 2.98 23.49
CA ILE A 310 -2.05 2.47 22.79
C ILE A 310 -0.88 2.93 23.66
N VAL A 311 -0.27 2.00 24.37
CA VAL A 311 0.94 2.24 25.16
C VAL A 311 1.93 2.92 24.21
N ALA A 312 2.37 4.14 24.54
CA ALA A 312 3.20 4.98 23.69
C ALA A 312 4.52 4.32 23.23
N GLY A 313 4.93 3.22 23.88
CA GLY A 313 6.06 2.39 23.49
C GLY A 313 5.88 1.61 22.17
N ASP A 314 4.65 1.32 21.75
CA ASP A 314 4.40 0.48 20.57
C ASP A 314 4.40 1.27 19.24
N GLN A 315 4.33 2.60 19.26
CA GLN A 315 4.19 3.42 18.04
C GLN A 315 5.46 3.47 17.16
N ASN A 316 6.62 3.17 17.74
CA ASN A 316 7.90 3.13 17.01
C ASN A 316 8.33 1.70 16.67
N SER A 317 7.52 0.70 17.01
CA SER A 317 7.75 -0.71 16.68
C SER A 317 7.23 -1.02 15.28
N ILE A 318 7.66 -2.15 14.72
CA ILE A 318 7.14 -2.66 13.44
C ILE A 318 5.61 -2.85 13.52
N GLU A 319 5.09 -3.25 14.68
CA GLU A 319 3.64 -3.36 14.90
C GLU A 319 2.97 -1.97 14.96
N GLY A 320 3.62 -0.98 15.55
CA GLY A 320 3.19 0.43 15.48
C GLY A 320 3.09 0.98 14.06
N PHE A 321 3.78 0.37 13.10
CA PHE A 321 3.78 0.75 11.69
C PHE A 321 2.96 -0.20 10.79
N GLY A 322 2.10 -1.02 11.41
CA GLY A 322 1.12 -1.87 10.74
C GLY A 322 1.58 -3.31 10.50
N GLY A 323 2.69 -3.71 11.11
CA GLY A 323 3.24 -5.06 11.04
C GLY A 323 4.04 -5.33 9.76
N VAL A 324 4.54 -6.57 9.66
CA VAL A 324 5.46 -7.00 8.59
C VAL A 324 4.81 -6.92 7.20
N ASP A 325 3.53 -7.24 7.08
CA ASP A 325 2.81 -7.19 5.80
C ASP A 325 2.77 -5.77 5.24
N SER A 326 2.42 -4.80 6.08
CA SER A 326 2.37 -3.39 5.71
C SER A 326 3.75 -2.89 5.26
N MET A 327 4.82 -3.33 5.94
CA MET A 327 6.20 -3.04 5.53
C MET A 327 6.60 -3.68 4.20
N ASN A 328 6.10 -4.87 3.89
CA ASN A 328 6.37 -5.51 2.60
C ASN A 328 5.72 -4.73 1.45
N PHE A 329 4.46 -4.30 1.60
CA PHE A 329 3.79 -3.51 0.56
C PHE A 329 4.45 -2.16 0.32
N ARG A 330 4.89 -1.47 1.38
CA ARG A 330 5.64 -0.20 1.24
C ARG A 330 6.91 -0.40 0.42
N ARG A 331 7.69 -1.44 0.73
CA ARG A 331 8.89 -1.79 -0.03
C ARG A 331 8.58 -2.13 -1.49
N ARG A 332 7.52 -2.89 -1.76
CA ARG A 332 7.08 -3.17 -3.14
C ARG A 332 6.76 -1.89 -3.92
N ILE A 333 6.03 -0.95 -3.31
CA ILE A 333 5.69 0.32 -3.96
C ILE A 333 6.95 1.16 -4.21
N LEU A 334 7.86 1.24 -3.24
CA LEU A 334 9.12 1.98 -3.40
C LEU A 334 10.02 1.34 -4.48
N ALA A 335 10.11 0.02 -4.54
CA ALA A 335 10.84 -0.67 -5.60
C ALA A 335 10.22 -0.40 -6.98
N LEU A 336 8.89 -0.42 -7.07
CA LEU A 336 8.18 -0.14 -8.31
C LEU A 336 8.42 1.31 -8.81
N LEU A 337 8.52 2.27 -7.88
CA LEU A 337 8.88 3.65 -8.19
C LEU A 337 10.30 3.79 -8.72
N ILE A 338 11.28 3.13 -8.08
CA ILE A 338 12.67 3.11 -8.56
C ILE A 338 12.72 2.50 -9.96
N GLN A 339 12.12 1.32 -10.13
CA GLN A 339 12.06 0.64 -11.42
C GLN A 339 11.47 1.55 -12.51
N TYR A 340 10.34 2.22 -12.22
CA TYR A 340 9.71 3.13 -13.17
C TYR A 340 10.62 4.32 -13.53
N CYS A 341 11.25 4.98 -12.54
CA CYS A 341 12.11 6.15 -12.79
C CYS A 341 13.41 5.78 -13.52
N THR A 342 13.91 4.55 -13.33
CA THR A 342 15.04 4.03 -14.11
C THR A 342 14.68 3.81 -15.58
N ILE A 343 13.43 3.41 -15.86
CA ILE A 343 12.95 3.20 -17.24
C ILE A 343 12.57 4.53 -17.91
N GLU A 344 11.89 5.41 -17.18
CA GLU A 344 11.29 6.65 -17.65
C GLU A 344 11.75 7.88 -16.82
N PRO A 345 13.03 8.27 -16.92
CA PRO A 345 13.62 9.30 -16.05
C PRO A 345 13.07 10.71 -16.29
N HIS A 346 12.51 10.98 -17.47
CA HIS A 346 12.05 12.32 -17.84
C HIS A 346 10.57 12.58 -17.54
N THR A 347 9.79 11.53 -17.27
CA THR A 347 8.32 11.64 -17.15
C THR A 347 7.87 11.97 -15.73
N PHE A 348 8.60 11.52 -14.69
CA PHE A 348 8.25 11.78 -13.29
C PHE A 348 9.37 12.43 -12.49
N LEU A 349 10.45 11.68 -12.24
CA LEU A 349 11.69 12.09 -11.58
C LEU A 349 12.82 11.24 -12.16
N ASP A 350 14.03 11.76 -12.19
CA ASP A 350 15.20 10.91 -12.35
C ASP A 350 15.43 10.08 -11.07
N THR A 351 16.30 9.08 -11.17
CA THR A 351 16.55 8.16 -10.05
C THR A 351 17.18 8.88 -8.85
N ASP A 352 18.05 9.87 -9.11
CA ASP A 352 18.75 10.62 -8.07
C ASP A 352 17.79 11.51 -7.27
N ASP A 353 16.94 12.29 -7.93
CA ASP A 353 15.92 13.11 -7.30
C ASP A 353 14.90 12.25 -6.54
N LEU A 354 14.58 11.05 -7.04
CA LEU A 354 13.72 10.10 -6.34
C LEU A 354 14.39 9.61 -5.05
N LEU A 355 15.66 9.22 -5.10
CA LEU A 355 16.39 8.76 -3.92
C LEU A 355 16.58 9.90 -2.92
N ASP A 356 16.84 11.13 -3.38
CA ASP A 356 16.84 12.33 -2.55
C ASP A 356 15.49 12.51 -1.84
N LEU A 357 14.39 12.36 -2.58
CA LEU A 357 13.05 12.38 -1.99
C LEU A 357 12.87 11.25 -0.96
N TYR A 358 13.39 10.04 -1.20
CA TYR A 358 13.33 8.96 -0.23
C TYR A 358 14.10 9.31 1.04
N THR A 359 15.28 9.90 0.93
CA THR A 359 16.10 10.26 2.09
C THR A 359 15.38 11.22 3.02
N GLU A 360 14.61 12.15 2.46
CA GLU A 360 13.82 13.13 3.22
C GLU A 360 12.82 12.45 4.16
N PHE A 361 12.22 11.34 3.72
CA PHE A 361 11.18 10.65 4.49
C PHE A 361 11.67 9.43 5.26
N LEU A 362 12.70 8.73 4.79
CA LEU A 362 13.25 7.56 5.46
C LEU A 362 14.14 7.97 6.63
N ARG A 363 14.97 9.02 6.50
CA ARG A 363 15.87 9.47 7.57
C ARG A 363 15.15 9.83 8.87
N PRO A 364 13.99 10.52 8.87
CA PRO A 364 13.27 10.82 10.10
C PRO A 364 12.58 9.63 10.78
N LEU A 365 12.51 8.46 10.13
CA LEU A 365 11.82 7.30 10.69
C LEU A 365 12.48 6.82 11.99
N PRO A 366 11.69 6.27 12.94
CA PRO A 366 12.24 5.57 14.09
C PRO A 366 13.21 4.47 13.68
N LEU A 367 14.25 4.26 14.50
CA LEU A 367 15.32 3.30 14.20
C LEU A 367 14.83 1.88 13.85
N PRO A 368 13.83 1.30 14.54
CA PRO A 368 13.32 -0.03 14.19
C PRO A 368 12.70 -0.11 12.79
N ILE A 369 12.04 0.97 12.35
CA ILE A 369 11.40 1.08 11.03
C ILE A 369 12.44 1.36 9.95
N PHE A 370 13.36 2.30 10.22
CA PHE A 370 14.47 2.61 9.32
C PHE A 370 15.28 1.36 8.94
N ARG A 371 15.57 0.51 9.93
CA ARG A 371 16.27 -0.76 9.74
C ARG A 371 15.58 -1.69 8.73
N GLN A 372 14.25 -1.65 8.61
CA GLN A 372 13.51 -2.51 7.67
C GLN A 372 13.71 -2.12 6.20
N PHE A 373 14.15 -0.89 5.92
CA PHE A 373 14.45 -0.42 4.57
C PHE A 373 15.92 -0.62 4.21
N VAL A 374 16.83 -0.40 5.17
CA VAL A 374 18.28 -0.50 4.95
C VAL A 374 18.81 -1.93 5.10
N LEU A 375 18.45 -2.63 6.17
CA LEU A 375 19.01 -3.96 6.48
C LEU A 375 17.90 -5.03 6.60
N PRO A 376 17.09 -5.23 5.55
CA PRO A 376 15.96 -6.16 5.58
C PRO A 376 16.43 -7.62 5.58
N SER A 377 15.66 -8.50 6.24
CA SER A 377 15.94 -9.95 6.20
C SER A 377 15.84 -10.55 4.79
N LYS A 378 15.08 -9.93 3.91
CA LYS A 378 14.95 -10.29 2.48
C LYS A 378 15.19 -9.03 1.65
N PRO A 379 16.11 -9.05 0.67
CA PRO A 379 16.29 -7.94 -0.25
C PRO A 379 14.98 -7.59 -0.95
N TRP A 380 14.71 -6.29 -1.08
CA TRP A 380 13.56 -5.75 -1.81
C TRP A 380 13.96 -4.87 -3.00
N LEU A 381 15.24 -4.49 -3.07
CA LEU A 381 15.90 -3.83 -4.19
C LEU A 381 17.01 -4.73 -4.74
N ASP A 382 17.41 -4.51 -5.99
CA ASP A 382 18.66 -5.07 -6.49
C ASP A 382 19.86 -4.49 -5.71
N SER A 383 20.99 -5.20 -5.75
CA SER A 383 22.21 -4.81 -5.02
C SER A 383 22.68 -3.41 -5.42
N LYS A 384 22.53 -3.03 -6.70
CA LYS A 384 22.88 -1.69 -7.19
C LYS A 384 21.94 -0.60 -6.67
N GLU A 385 20.63 -0.85 -6.72
CA GLU A 385 19.60 0.09 -6.27
C GLU A 385 19.67 0.31 -4.75
N GLN A 386 19.83 -0.78 -3.96
CA GLN A 386 19.98 -0.72 -2.52
C GLN A 386 21.20 0.12 -2.13
N PHE A 387 22.29 -0.09 -2.87
CA PHE A 387 23.52 0.63 -2.65
C PHE A 387 23.41 2.13 -2.95
N SER A 388 22.77 2.51 -4.07
CA SER A 388 22.48 3.92 -4.37
C SER A 388 21.64 4.57 -3.27
N LEU A 389 20.63 3.85 -2.77
CA LEU A 389 19.82 4.31 -1.63
C LEU A 389 20.67 4.53 -0.38
N ASP A 390 21.54 3.59 -0.03
CA ASP A 390 22.40 3.69 1.16
C ASP A 390 23.39 4.85 1.06
N GLN A 391 24.00 5.06 -0.11
CA GLN A 391 24.86 6.22 -0.37
C GLN A 391 24.11 7.53 -0.15
N MET A 392 22.91 7.65 -0.71
CA MET A 392 22.09 8.84 -0.58
C MET A 392 21.70 9.09 0.89
N LEU A 393 21.36 8.04 1.63
CA LEU A 393 21.04 8.13 3.06
C LEU A 393 22.26 8.48 3.93
N LEU A 394 23.47 8.09 3.53
CA LEU A 394 24.72 8.38 4.24
C LEU A 394 25.16 9.84 4.10
N ARG A 395 24.92 10.47 2.94
CA ARG A 395 25.38 11.85 2.64
C ARG A 395 25.06 12.86 3.74
N PRO A 396 23.81 12.96 4.25
CA PRO A 396 23.49 13.94 5.29
C PRO A 396 24.04 13.58 6.68
N LEU A 397 24.47 12.33 6.88
CA LEU A 397 24.99 11.82 8.14
C LEU A 397 26.51 11.94 8.25
N LEU A 398 27.22 12.18 7.16
CA LEU A 398 28.68 12.35 7.13
C LEU A 398 29.08 13.84 7.13
N SER A 399 30.22 14.18 7.73
CA SER A 399 30.74 15.57 7.83
C SER A 399 31.66 15.97 6.69
N HIS A 400 32.24 15.00 6.00
CA HIS A 400 33.24 15.21 4.96
C HIS A 400 32.63 15.07 3.57
N ALA A 401 33.32 15.61 2.57
CA ALA A 401 32.96 15.44 1.17
C ALA A 401 33.06 13.96 0.80
N VAL A 402 31.95 13.25 0.95
CA VAL A 402 31.73 11.94 0.34
C VAL A 402 32.03 12.10 -1.16
N PRO A 403 32.70 11.14 -1.81
CA PRO A 403 32.90 11.19 -3.24
C PRO A 403 31.56 11.47 -3.95
N VAL A 404 31.64 12.18 -5.07
CA VAL A 404 30.47 12.43 -5.92
C VAL A 404 29.79 11.08 -6.17
N TYR A 405 28.46 11.06 -6.10
CA TYR A 405 27.69 9.84 -6.33
C TYR A 405 28.06 9.28 -7.69
N ASP A 406 28.44 8.01 -7.70
CA ASP A 406 28.73 7.26 -8.90
C ASP A 406 27.86 6.01 -8.86
N GLU A 407 26.91 5.94 -9.80
CA GLU A 407 25.98 4.83 -10.00
C GLU A 407 26.69 3.49 -10.24
N ASN A 408 27.98 3.50 -10.63
CA ASN A 408 28.57 2.31 -11.26
C ASN A 408 29.40 1.39 -10.38
N ALA A 409 30.05 1.81 -9.29
CA ALA A 409 30.81 0.90 -8.42
C ALA A 409 31.59 1.63 -7.31
N ILE A 410 31.01 1.86 -6.12
CA ILE A 410 31.88 1.93 -4.92
C ILE A 410 32.69 0.63 -4.88
N THR A 411 33.99 0.81 -4.91
CA THR A 411 34.97 -0.26 -4.74
C THR A 411 35.21 -0.52 -3.26
N GLN A 412 35.83 -1.65 -2.91
CA GLN A 412 36.29 -1.85 -1.53
C GLN A 412 37.13 -0.67 -1.02
N GLN A 413 37.96 -0.07 -1.88
CA GLN A 413 38.77 1.09 -1.52
C GLN A 413 37.92 2.31 -1.14
N ASP A 414 36.84 2.58 -1.87
CA ASP A 414 35.94 3.68 -1.55
C ASP A 414 35.22 3.46 -0.23
N PHE A 415 34.85 2.21 0.08
CA PHE A 415 34.31 1.81 1.38
C PHE A 415 35.29 2.10 2.53
N GLU A 416 36.54 1.66 2.38
CA GLU A 416 37.62 1.86 3.36
C GLU A 416 37.97 3.33 3.59
N LEU A 417 37.93 4.15 2.54
CA LEU A 417 38.36 5.55 2.61
C LEU A 417 37.23 6.51 3.01
N HIS A 418 36.00 6.28 2.55
CA HIS A 418 34.93 7.27 2.59
C HIS A 418 33.77 6.93 3.52
N PHE A 419 33.63 5.67 3.93
CA PHE A 419 32.44 5.20 4.67
C PHE A 419 32.78 4.51 5.99
N ALA A 420 33.60 3.45 5.94
CA ALA A 420 33.94 2.62 7.09
C ALA A 420 34.49 3.38 8.32
N PRO A 421 35.47 4.30 8.18
CA PRO A 421 36.19 4.87 9.32
C PRO A 421 35.43 6.01 10.01
N PHE A 422 34.34 6.50 9.43
CA PHE A 422 33.67 7.71 9.91
C PHE A 422 32.54 7.43 10.90
N CYS A 423 32.31 8.42 11.75
CA CYS A 423 31.14 8.52 12.61
C CYS A 423 30.15 9.55 12.07
N SER A 424 28.93 9.55 12.59
CA SER A 424 27.93 10.54 12.15
C SER A 424 28.41 11.95 12.49
N ASN A 425 28.17 12.93 11.62
CA ASN A 425 28.41 14.34 11.90
C ASN A 425 27.58 14.83 13.11
N LEU A 426 26.39 14.24 13.34
CA LEU A 426 25.53 14.49 14.49
C LEU A 426 26.04 13.74 15.74
N SER A 427 25.89 14.36 16.91
CA SER A 427 26.30 13.79 18.21
C SER A 427 25.24 12.88 18.85
N ASN A 428 24.11 12.65 18.17
CA ASN A 428 23.02 11.85 18.72
C ASN A 428 23.28 10.34 18.51
N VAL A 429 22.83 9.53 19.47
CA VAL A 429 23.06 8.08 19.47
C VAL A 429 22.34 7.40 18.30
N VAL A 430 21.10 7.81 18.04
CA VAL A 430 20.26 7.28 16.97
C VAL A 430 20.90 7.49 15.60
N ASP A 431 21.49 8.66 15.34
CA ASP A 431 22.10 8.95 14.04
C ASP A 431 23.39 8.14 13.80
N ASN A 432 24.20 7.93 14.86
CA ASN A 432 25.34 7.01 14.78
C ASN A 432 24.90 5.56 14.59
N ALA A 433 23.80 5.14 15.21
CA ALA A 433 23.23 3.80 14.98
C ALA A 433 22.72 3.62 13.54
N LYS A 434 22.04 4.63 12.97
CA LYS A 434 21.61 4.64 11.56
C LYS A 434 22.80 4.56 10.61
N LEU A 435 23.84 5.37 10.86
CA LEU A 435 25.07 5.32 10.06
C LEU A 435 25.74 3.95 10.15
N SER A 436 25.83 3.35 11.35
CA SER A 436 26.39 2.01 11.51
C SER A 436 25.62 0.95 10.73
N LEU A 437 24.29 1.04 10.69
CA LEU A 437 23.46 0.11 9.90
C LEU A 437 23.69 0.26 8.39
N LEU A 438 23.83 1.49 7.90
CA LEU A 438 24.13 1.77 6.49
C LEU A 438 25.51 1.26 6.09
N VAL A 439 26.54 1.53 6.91
CA VAL A 439 27.90 1.01 6.68
C VAL A 439 27.93 -0.51 6.72
N GLU A 440 27.17 -1.13 7.63
CA GLU A 440 27.02 -2.58 7.67
C GLU A 440 26.35 -3.14 6.40
N ASP A 441 25.29 -2.50 5.88
CA ASP A 441 24.65 -2.97 4.65
C ASP A 441 25.57 -2.83 3.44
N LEU A 442 26.30 -1.71 3.31
CA LEU A 442 27.33 -1.54 2.28
C LEU A 442 28.38 -2.67 2.31
N LEU A 443 28.88 -3.04 3.49
CA LEU A 443 29.83 -4.15 3.64
C LEU A 443 29.20 -5.48 3.19
N ARG A 444 27.94 -5.74 3.57
CA ARG A 444 27.19 -6.94 3.15
C ARG A 444 26.94 -6.97 1.65
N LEU A 445 26.66 -5.82 1.03
CA LEU A 445 26.47 -5.68 -0.41
C LEU A 445 27.78 -5.97 -1.16
N LEU A 446 28.90 -5.39 -0.72
CA LEU A 446 30.22 -5.70 -1.28
C LEU A 446 30.55 -7.19 -1.22
N TRP A 447 30.24 -7.84 -0.10
CA TRP A 447 30.38 -9.29 0.00
C TRP A 447 29.46 -10.02 -0.99
N ARG A 448 28.16 -9.74 -0.99
CA ARG A 448 27.19 -10.41 -1.89
C ARG A 448 27.55 -10.25 -3.37
N MET A 449 28.13 -9.12 -3.75
CA MET A 449 28.58 -8.83 -5.11
C MET A 449 29.93 -9.46 -5.45
N GLY A 450 30.60 -10.14 -4.51
CA GLY A 450 31.92 -10.73 -4.70
C GLY A 450 33.05 -9.70 -4.84
N ARG A 451 32.83 -8.48 -4.34
CA ARG A 451 33.76 -7.34 -4.44
C ARG A 451 34.49 -7.06 -3.13
N LEU A 452 34.41 -7.97 -2.16
CA LEU A 452 35.05 -7.85 -0.86
C LEU A 452 36.15 -8.91 -0.75
N SER A 453 37.36 -8.46 -0.46
CA SER A 453 38.54 -9.28 -0.22
C SER A 453 39.19 -8.86 1.09
N TYR A 454 39.69 -9.83 1.86
CA TYR A 454 40.37 -9.50 3.10
C TYR A 454 41.62 -8.66 2.82
N SER A 455 41.75 -7.55 3.54
CA SER A 455 42.97 -6.74 3.59
C SER A 455 43.14 -6.23 5.02
N GLU A 456 44.39 -6.05 5.45
CA GLU A 456 44.65 -5.47 6.79
C GLU A 456 44.09 -4.04 6.87
N ALA A 457 44.12 -3.29 5.76
CA ALA A 457 43.55 -1.95 5.66
C ALA A 457 42.03 -1.95 5.89
N LEU A 458 41.31 -2.92 5.32
CA LEU A 458 39.87 -3.10 5.54
C LEU A 458 39.57 -3.33 7.02
N LYS A 459 40.32 -4.23 7.66
CA LYS A 459 40.13 -4.56 9.07
C LYS A 459 40.36 -3.33 9.95
N VAL A 460 41.48 -2.65 9.77
CA VAL A 460 41.82 -1.44 10.52
C VAL A 460 40.75 -0.37 10.33
N SER A 461 40.33 -0.09 9.09
CA SER A 461 39.31 0.93 8.80
C SER A 461 37.95 0.63 9.45
N VAL A 462 37.53 -0.64 9.44
CA VAL A 462 36.28 -1.07 10.09
C VAL A 462 36.39 -0.97 11.62
N GLU A 463 37.50 -1.42 12.22
CA GLU A 463 37.73 -1.35 13.67
C GLU A 463 37.79 0.10 14.16
N GLU A 464 38.56 0.96 13.48
CA GLU A 464 38.64 2.39 13.76
C GLU A 464 37.28 3.07 13.66
N GLY A 465 36.49 2.74 12.62
CA GLY A 465 35.15 3.27 12.45
C GLY A 465 34.17 2.85 13.55
N ILE A 466 34.22 1.58 13.97
CA ILE A 466 33.42 1.08 15.10
C ILE A 466 33.75 1.86 16.36
N GLU A 467 35.03 2.07 16.63
CA GLU A 467 35.47 2.79 17.83
C GLU A 467 35.16 4.29 17.76
N ALA A 468 35.31 4.92 16.59
CA ALA A 468 34.95 6.33 16.36
C ALA A 468 33.45 6.57 16.65
N ARG A 469 32.58 5.67 16.17
CA ARG A 469 31.13 5.73 16.42
C ARG A 469 30.80 5.53 17.90
N ARG A 470 31.49 4.62 18.60
CA ARG A 470 31.32 4.39 20.05
C ARG A 470 31.77 5.59 20.87
N CYS A 471 32.97 6.10 20.63
CA CYS A 471 33.54 7.26 21.32
C CYS A 471 32.63 8.50 21.20
N LYS A 472 32.09 8.77 20.00
CA LYS A 472 31.23 9.94 19.77
C LYS A 472 29.94 9.92 20.59
N VAL A 473 29.36 8.74 20.78
CA VAL A 473 28.17 8.53 21.61
C VAL A 473 28.45 8.82 23.09
N LEU A 474 29.63 8.47 23.59
CA LEU A 474 30.03 8.71 24.98
C LEU A 474 30.24 10.20 25.29
N VAL A 475 30.84 10.95 24.35
CA VAL A 475 31.13 12.38 24.52
C VAL A 475 29.88 13.25 24.38
N GLY A 476 28.90 12.85 23.57
CA GLY A 476 27.69 13.64 23.29
C GLY A 476 26.51 13.48 24.27
N GLY A 477 26.59 12.55 25.23
CA GLY A 477 25.44 12.09 26.00
C GLY A 477 25.04 12.97 27.20
N ARG A 478 24.18 13.96 27.02
CA ARG A 478 23.30 14.41 28.14
C ARG A 478 22.29 13.30 28.41
N ARG A 479 22.23 12.77 29.64
CA ARG A 479 21.25 11.76 30.05
C ARG A 479 19.83 12.29 29.79
N LYS A 480 19.13 11.70 28.82
CA LYS A 480 17.71 11.97 28.55
C LYS A 480 16.85 11.08 29.48
N ALA A 481 15.67 11.55 29.86
CA ALA A 481 14.73 10.80 30.70
C ALA A 481 13.55 10.25 29.87
N GLY A 482 12.93 9.17 30.37
CA GLY A 482 11.71 8.59 29.80
C GLY A 482 11.92 7.88 28.46
N PHE A 483 10.97 8.04 27.53
CA PHE A 483 10.95 7.36 26.23
C PHE A 483 12.24 7.53 25.42
N ARG A 484 12.84 8.73 25.43
CA ARG A 484 14.10 9.02 24.73
C ARG A 484 15.29 8.25 25.30
N ALA A 485 15.23 7.85 26.57
CA ALA A 485 16.28 7.02 27.19
C ALA A 485 16.22 5.59 26.66
N ALA A 486 15.01 5.04 26.50
CA ALA A 486 14.80 3.70 25.94
C ALA A 486 15.22 3.64 24.46
N GLU A 487 14.89 4.67 23.68
CA GLU A 487 15.32 4.80 22.28
C GLU A 487 16.85 4.93 22.17
N ASP A 488 17.48 5.73 23.04
CA ASP A 488 18.94 5.85 23.08
C ASP A 488 19.59 4.49 23.47
N GLU A 489 18.96 3.71 24.35
CA GLU A 489 19.46 2.38 24.76
C GLU A 489 19.37 1.34 23.64
N GLU A 490 18.22 1.28 22.97
CA GLU A 490 18.06 0.44 21.77
C GLU A 490 19.07 0.81 20.69
N ALA A 491 19.31 2.12 20.49
CA ALA A 491 20.31 2.61 19.54
C ALA A 491 21.73 2.19 19.90
N ARG A 492 22.12 2.21 21.19
CA ARG A 492 23.42 1.68 21.66
C ARG A 492 23.56 0.19 21.38
N ALA A 493 22.51 -0.59 21.70
CA ALA A 493 22.51 -2.01 21.43
C ALA A 493 22.66 -2.30 19.93
N ILE A 494 21.95 -1.56 19.07
CA ILE A 494 22.08 -1.70 17.61
C ILE A 494 23.50 -1.37 17.14
N LEU A 495 24.09 -0.29 17.64
CA LEU A 495 25.46 0.11 17.33
C LEU A 495 26.46 -1.01 17.69
N GLU A 496 26.33 -1.58 18.89
CA GLU A 496 27.21 -2.64 19.36
C GLU A 496 27.06 -3.92 18.52
N HIS A 497 25.82 -4.37 18.29
CA HIS A 497 25.57 -5.57 17.50
C HIS A 497 25.96 -5.39 16.02
N SER A 498 25.80 -4.19 15.46
CA SER A 498 26.24 -3.88 14.10
C SER A 498 27.75 -4.01 13.97
N GLY A 499 28.51 -3.44 14.92
CA GLY A 499 29.96 -3.62 14.99
C GLY A 499 30.38 -5.10 15.04
N LYS A 500 29.76 -5.89 15.92
CA LYS A 500 30.03 -7.33 16.02
C LYS A 500 29.75 -8.08 14.71
N ARG A 501 28.68 -7.72 13.99
CA ARG A 501 28.33 -8.35 12.70
C ARG A 501 29.31 -7.97 11.60
N MET A 502 29.80 -6.72 11.56
CA MET A 502 30.83 -6.31 10.62
C MET A 502 32.15 -7.05 10.87
N LEU A 503 32.59 -7.18 12.12
CA LEU A 503 33.79 -7.95 12.45
C LEU A 503 33.64 -9.44 12.09
N ALA A 504 32.47 -10.04 12.37
CA ALA A 504 32.20 -11.41 11.97
C ALA A 504 32.23 -11.61 10.44
N ILE A 505 31.86 -10.59 9.66
CA ILE A 505 32.03 -10.63 8.19
C ILE A 505 33.51 -10.70 7.82
N LEU A 506 34.36 -9.89 8.46
CA LEU A 506 35.80 -9.87 8.22
C LEU A 506 36.47 -11.20 8.59
N ASP A 507 36.10 -11.79 9.73
CA ASP A 507 36.61 -13.09 10.17
C ASP A 507 36.25 -14.23 9.21
N MET A 508 35.15 -14.11 8.47
CA MET A 508 34.70 -15.12 7.51
C MET A 508 35.38 -15.02 6.13
N ILE A 509 35.93 -13.86 5.80
CA ILE A 509 36.63 -13.62 4.51
C ILE A 509 38.16 -13.67 4.63
N GLN A 510 38.67 -13.71 5.87
CA GLN A 510 40.08 -13.97 6.21
C GLN A 510 40.41 -15.45 5.96
#